data_AF-A0A246GGM0-F1
#
_entry.id   AF-A0A246GGM0-F1
#
_cell.length_a   1.000
_cell.length_b   1.000
_cell.length_c   1.000
_cell.angle_alpha   90.00
_cell.angle_beta   90.00
_cell.angle_gamma   90.00
#
_symmetry.space_group_name_H-M   'P 1'
#
loop_
_entity.id
_entity.type
_entity.pdbx_description
1 polymer ?
#
loop_
_entity_poly.entity_id
_entity_poly.type
_entity_poly.pdbx_seq_one_letter_code
_entity_poly.pdbx_strand_id
1 'polypeptide(L)'
;MIKLEIEYFKIQFKLFNRQLKDSGISLQLAYPLLIIGFWLGGHYLFKTSPYAHLICFFYSLSICIYLSDKQRNSFLKTTFNKLEYRKIRILENIIFNLPIFILLILNHCYLEILILLLLSCFLFVFISFKKCYNTTIPTPFSKNPFEFSIGFRKKIWTYPLFLFLAIMAMKVGNLNLGIVATIGPIVVSYSYYLMMEPDYFIWIHQFSSKEFLKYKIYQAIKNSLLLSIILLLSI
;
A
#
# COMPACT_ATOMS: atom_id res chain seq x y z
N MET A 1 28.70 9.10 -17.54
CA MET A 1 28.40 7.81 -16.88
C MET A 1 27.80 8.00 -15.48
N ILE A 2 28.56 8.38 -14.44
CA ILE A 2 28.03 8.57 -13.06
C ILE A 2 26.90 9.64 -12.98
N LYS A 3 26.96 10.67 -13.83
CA LYS A 3 26.00 11.79 -13.85
C LYS A 3 24.56 11.34 -14.12
N LEU A 4 24.36 10.38 -15.03
CA LEU A 4 23.03 9.88 -15.43
C LEU A 4 22.38 9.05 -14.32
N GLU A 5 23.17 8.24 -13.59
CA GLU A 5 22.69 7.48 -12.42
C GLU A 5 22.21 8.42 -11.31
N ILE A 6 22.98 9.49 -11.02
CA ILE A 6 22.60 10.49 -10.02
C ILE A 6 21.35 11.26 -10.44
N GLU A 7 21.24 11.64 -11.72
CA GLU A 7 20.05 12.32 -12.25
C GLU A 7 18.79 11.46 -12.12
N TYR A 8 18.89 10.13 -12.33
CA TYR A 8 17.79 9.21 -12.08
C TYR A 8 17.26 9.29 -10.65
N PHE A 9 18.15 9.15 -9.65
CA PHE A 9 17.74 9.20 -8.24
C PHE A 9 17.22 10.58 -7.83
N LYS A 10 17.77 11.67 -8.40
CA LYS A 10 17.22 13.02 -8.20
C LYS A 10 15.78 13.15 -8.71
N ILE A 11 15.48 12.57 -9.87
CA ILE A 11 14.11 12.56 -10.42
C ILE A 11 13.20 11.74 -9.51
N GLN A 12 13.61 10.55 -9.08
CA GLN A 12 12.81 9.71 -8.15
C GLN A 12 12.51 10.44 -6.84
N PHE A 13 13.50 11.12 -6.27
CA PHE A 13 13.32 11.91 -5.06
C PHE A 13 12.35 13.08 -5.27
N LYS A 14 12.44 13.79 -6.41
CA LYS A 14 11.51 14.87 -6.75
C LYS A 14 10.07 14.38 -6.91
N LEU A 15 9.88 13.19 -7.51
CA LEU A 15 8.56 12.57 -7.65
C LEU A 15 7.97 12.19 -6.29
N PHE A 16 8.76 11.60 -5.40
CA PHE A 16 8.33 11.27 -4.04
C PHE A 16 7.90 12.53 -3.27
N ASN A 17 8.68 13.61 -3.35
CA ASN A 17 8.35 14.87 -2.68
C ASN A 17 7.06 15.49 -3.20
N ARG A 18 6.79 15.33 -4.50
CA ARG A 18 5.54 15.78 -5.11
C ARG A 18 4.36 14.96 -4.58
N GLN A 19 4.49 13.63 -4.50
CA GLN A 19 3.43 12.77 -3.95
C GLN A 19 3.08 13.13 -2.49
N LEU A 20 4.08 13.44 -1.66
CA LEU A 20 3.84 13.89 -0.29
C LEU A 20 3.09 15.22 -0.24
N LYS A 21 3.46 16.19 -1.08
CA LYS A 21 2.76 17.48 -1.19
C LYS A 21 1.33 17.32 -1.70
N ASP A 22 1.14 16.51 -2.73
CA ASP A 22 -0.18 16.22 -3.32
C ASP A 22 -1.10 15.50 -2.30
N SER A 23 -0.53 14.83 -1.30
CA SER A 23 -1.27 14.25 -0.16
C SER A 23 -1.70 15.28 0.89
N GLY A 24 -1.40 16.57 0.70
CA GLY A 24 -1.73 17.66 1.63
C GLY A 24 -0.79 17.79 2.83
N ILE A 25 0.29 17.01 2.89
CA ILE A 25 1.25 17.03 4.00
C ILE A 25 2.45 17.91 3.62
N SER A 26 2.83 18.85 4.48
CA SER A 26 4.04 19.63 4.28
C SER A 26 5.29 18.75 4.39
N LEU A 27 6.29 18.95 3.51
CA LEU A 27 7.52 18.14 3.51
C LEU A 27 8.24 18.16 4.87
N GLN A 28 8.22 19.31 5.54
CA GLN A 28 8.84 19.50 6.86
C GLN A 28 8.21 18.63 7.95
N LEU A 29 6.91 18.34 7.85
CA LEU A 29 6.21 17.44 8.77
C LEU A 29 6.32 15.98 8.31
N ALA A 30 6.28 15.72 7.00
CA ALA A 30 6.26 14.38 6.44
C ALA A 30 7.51 13.56 6.83
N TYR A 31 8.73 14.11 6.68
CA TYR A 31 9.94 13.34 6.96
C TYR A 31 10.13 13.00 8.44
N PRO A 32 10.00 13.93 9.41
CA PRO A 32 10.05 13.59 10.82
C PRO A 32 9.00 12.54 11.20
N LEU A 33 7.76 12.70 10.70
CA LEU A 33 6.69 11.75 10.99
C LEU A 33 6.99 10.34 10.45
N LEU A 34 7.56 10.23 9.24
CA LEU A 34 8.02 8.97 8.67
C LEU A 34 9.14 8.34 9.49
N ILE A 35 10.15 9.11 9.89
CA ILE A 35 11.30 8.61 10.67
C ILE A 35 10.85 8.15 12.06
N ILE A 36 10.08 8.98 12.76
CA ILE A 36 9.56 8.69 14.10
C ILE A 36 8.61 7.49 14.04
N GLY A 37 7.68 7.48 13.08
CA GLY A 37 6.73 6.38 12.90
C GLY A 37 7.42 5.07 12.58
N PHE A 38 8.44 5.09 11.73
CA PHE A 38 9.24 3.91 11.41
C PHE A 38 10.02 3.40 12.63
N TRP A 39 10.66 4.28 13.40
CA TRP A 39 11.47 3.89 14.55
C TRP A 39 10.60 3.35 15.69
N LEU A 40 9.54 4.07 16.07
CA LEU A 40 8.60 3.63 17.11
C LEU A 40 7.88 2.35 16.71
N GLY A 41 7.39 2.28 15.46
CA GLY A 41 6.71 1.11 14.94
C GLY A 41 7.63 -0.11 14.90
N GLY A 42 8.86 0.06 14.41
CA GLY A 42 9.87 -1.00 14.38
C GLY A 42 10.22 -1.51 15.77
N HIS A 43 10.55 -0.62 16.71
CA HIS A 43 10.89 -1.01 18.08
C HIS A 43 9.72 -1.70 18.80
N TYR A 44 8.50 -1.19 18.63
CA TYR A 44 7.30 -1.81 19.19
C TYR A 44 7.07 -3.21 18.63
N LEU A 45 7.27 -3.39 17.33
CA LEU A 45 7.08 -4.67 16.65
C LEU A 45 8.07 -5.73 17.18
N PHE A 46 9.34 -5.37 17.36
CA PHE A 46 10.35 -6.27 17.94
C PHE A 46 10.13 -6.55 19.43
N LYS A 47 9.59 -5.60 20.18
CA LYS A 47 9.26 -5.81 21.60
C LYS A 47 8.06 -6.75 21.79
N THR A 48 7.09 -6.72 20.88
CA THR A 48 5.79 -7.41 21.07
C THR A 48 5.71 -8.78 20.41
N SER A 49 6.43 -9.00 19.31
CA SER A 49 6.30 -10.21 18.51
C SER A 49 7.62 -10.96 18.39
N PRO A 50 7.67 -12.26 18.72
CA PRO A 50 8.85 -13.08 18.43
C PRO A 50 9.08 -13.26 16.92
N TYR A 51 8.05 -13.04 16.09
CA TYR A 51 8.12 -13.16 14.63
C TYR A 51 8.47 -11.84 13.92
N ALA A 52 8.91 -10.83 14.66
CA ALA A 52 9.24 -9.52 14.14
C ALA A 52 10.22 -9.55 12.95
N HIS A 53 11.27 -10.36 13.08
CA HIS A 53 12.29 -10.58 12.06
C HIS A 53 11.68 -11.08 10.74
N LEU A 54 10.73 -12.02 10.78
CA LEU A 54 10.04 -12.53 9.59
C LEU A 54 9.15 -11.46 8.96
N ILE A 55 8.43 -10.67 9.76
CA ILE A 55 7.57 -9.60 9.25
C ILE A 55 8.43 -8.58 8.49
N CYS A 56 9.55 -8.15 9.07
CA CYS A 56 10.51 -7.27 8.42
C CYS A 56 11.10 -7.89 7.14
N PHE A 57 11.43 -9.19 7.17
CA PHE A 57 11.93 -9.92 6.01
C PHE A 57 10.93 -9.93 4.85
N PHE A 58 9.69 -10.35 5.09
CA PHE A 58 8.66 -10.38 4.05
C PHE A 58 8.28 -8.98 3.56
N TYR A 59 8.29 -7.98 4.44
CA TYR A 59 8.08 -6.60 4.04
C TYR A 59 9.19 -6.11 3.10
N SER A 60 10.46 -6.38 3.41
CA SER A 60 11.59 -6.09 2.52
C SER A 60 11.48 -6.81 1.18
N LEU A 61 11.07 -8.07 1.19
CA LEU A 61 10.86 -8.86 -0.03
C LEU A 61 9.73 -8.28 -0.90
N SER A 62 8.66 -7.76 -0.29
CA SER A 62 7.58 -7.08 -1.01
C SER A 62 8.06 -5.82 -1.74
N ILE A 63 8.98 -5.06 -1.13
CA ILE A 63 9.63 -3.90 -1.75
C ILE A 63 10.45 -4.35 -2.97
N CYS A 64 11.26 -5.41 -2.83
CA CYS A 64 12.04 -5.96 -3.94
C CYS A 64 11.14 -6.41 -5.12
N ILE A 65 10.03 -7.09 -4.85
CA ILE A 65 9.05 -7.48 -5.88
C ILE A 65 8.47 -6.25 -6.57
N TYR A 66 8.06 -5.24 -5.81
CA TYR A 66 7.52 -3.99 -6.36
C TYR A 66 8.54 -3.28 -7.25
N LEU A 67 9.81 -3.26 -6.85
CA LEU A 67 10.89 -2.69 -7.64
C LEU A 67 11.09 -3.49 -8.94
N SER A 68 10.88 -4.81 -8.94
CA SER A 68 11.01 -5.69 -10.11
C SER A 68 9.88 -5.62 -11.15
N ASP A 69 9.00 -4.62 -11.11
CA ASP A 69 7.94 -4.44 -12.10
C ASP A 69 8.47 -4.34 -13.54
N LYS A 70 7.83 -5.07 -14.47
CA LYS A 70 8.27 -5.17 -15.87
C LYS A 70 8.25 -3.83 -16.60
N GLN A 71 7.27 -2.95 -16.37
CA GLN A 71 7.18 -1.67 -17.08
C GLN A 71 8.32 -0.74 -16.66
N ARG A 72 8.61 -0.68 -15.35
CA ARG A 72 9.74 0.07 -14.81
C ARG A 72 11.07 -0.47 -15.34
N ASN A 73 11.25 -1.79 -15.30
CA ASN A 73 12.48 -2.41 -15.77
C ASN A 73 12.67 -2.29 -17.28
N SER A 74 11.61 -2.27 -18.09
CA SER A 74 11.73 -1.96 -19.53
C SER A 74 12.22 -0.54 -19.76
N PHE A 75 11.67 0.45 -19.04
CA PHE A 75 12.10 1.84 -19.14
C PHE A 75 13.59 2.03 -18.77
N LEU A 76 14.05 1.37 -17.70
CA LEU A 76 15.46 1.44 -17.33
C LEU A 76 16.36 0.77 -18.38
N LYS A 77 15.95 -0.37 -18.94
CA LYS A 77 16.72 -1.08 -19.99
C LYS A 77 16.78 -0.31 -21.31
N THR A 78 15.77 0.51 -21.64
CA THR A 78 15.81 1.35 -22.85
C THR A 78 16.66 2.61 -22.66
N THR A 79 16.81 3.08 -21.41
CA THR A 79 17.49 4.34 -21.10
C THR A 79 18.97 4.15 -20.77
N PHE A 80 19.33 3.03 -20.13
CA PHE A 80 20.68 2.77 -19.60
C PHE A 80 21.33 1.55 -20.23
N ASN A 81 22.66 1.57 -20.32
CA ASN A 81 23.42 0.41 -20.75
C ASN A 81 23.33 -0.73 -19.72
N LYS A 82 23.59 -1.98 -20.14
CA LYS A 82 23.41 -3.18 -19.31
C LYS A 82 24.12 -3.12 -17.95
N LEU A 83 25.32 -2.53 -17.89
CA LEU A 83 26.09 -2.40 -16.64
C LEU A 83 25.50 -1.32 -15.72
N GLU A 84 25.14 -0.15 -16.27
CA GLU A 84 24.50 0.94 -15.53
C GLU A 84 23.13 0.53 -14.99
N TYR A 85 22.32 -0.16 -15.81
CA TYR A 85 21.05 -0.76 -15.39
C TYR A 85 21.24 -1.64 -14.16
N ARG A 86 22.22 -2.55 -14.16
CA ARG A 86 22.47 -3.45 -13.03
C ARG A 86 22.90 -2.67 -11.78
N LYS A 87 23.77 -1.67 -11.92
CA LYS A 87 24.22 -0.81 -10.81
C LYS A 87 23.05 -0.04 -10.20
N ILE A 88 22.23 0.61 -11.02
CA ILE A 88 21.03 1.33 -10.57
C ILE A 88 20.10 0.38 -9.82
N ARG A 89 19.85 -0.83 -10.35
CA ARG A 89 18.97 -1.83 -9.71
C ARG A 89 19.48 -2.28 -8.34
N ILE A 90 20.78 -2.52 -8.21
CA ILE A 90 21.39 -2.88 -6.92
C ILE A 90 21.25 -1.71 -5.93
N LEU A 91 21.58 -0.49 -6.37
CA LEU A 91 21.46 0.71 -5.53
C LEU A 91 20.01 0.98 -5.10
N GLU A 92 19.04 0.87 -6.00
CA GLU A 92 17.62 0.99 -5.67
C GLU A 92 17.22 -0.01 -4.58
N ASN A 93 17.50 -1.29 -4.80
CA ASN A 93 17.10 -2.32 -3.85
C ASN A 93 17.75 -2.12 -2.46
N ILE A 94 19.00 -1.65 -2.42
CA ILE A 94 19.69 -1.36 -1.15
C ILE A 94 19.10 -0.11 -0.50
N ILE A 95 18.94 0.99 -1.23
CA ILE A 95 18.45 2.28 -0.68
C ILE A 95 17.04 2.11 -0.10
N PHE A 96 16.14 1.42 -0.80
CA PHE A 96 14.77 1.23 -0.34
C PHE A 96 14.67 0.25 0.83
N ASN A 97 15.58 -0.72 0.95
CA ASN A 97 15.59 -1.67 2.08
C ASN A 97 16.48 -1.23 3.26
N LEU A 98 17.29 -0.19 3.09
CA LEU A 98 18.17 0.38 4.11
C LEU A 98 17.49 0.57 5.48
N PRO A 99 16.30 1.19 5.60
CA PRO A 99 15.67 1.37 6.90
C PRO A 99 15.38 0.03 7.60
N ILE A 100 15.00 -1.01 6.85
CA ILE A 100 14.75 -2.36 7.40
C ILE A 100 16.06 -3.03 7.82
N PHE A 101 17.14 -2.87 7.04
CA PHE A 101 18.46 -3.35 7.44
C PHE A 101 18.91 -2.74 8.76
N ILE A 102 18.72 -1.44 8.97
CA ILE A 102 19.02 -0.80 10.25
C ILE A 102 18.24 -1.48 11.39
N LEU A 103 16.93 -1.70 11.24
CA LEU A 103 16.13 -2.38 12.26
C LEU A 103 16.62 -3.81 12.54
N LEU A 104 16.93 -4.59 11.51
CA LEU A 104 17.43 -5.96 11.70
C LEU A 104 18.80 -5.99 12.36
N ILE A 105 19.69 -5.03 12.04
CA ILE A 105 21.03 -4.93 12.66
C ILE A 105 20.89 -4.63 14.16
N LEU A 106 20.03 -3.67 14.52
CA LEU A 106 19.80 -3.27 15.90
C LEU A 106 19.24 -4.42 16.77
N ASN A 107 18.54 -5.38 16.15
CA ASN A 107 17.99 -6.56 16.82
C ASN A 107 18.82 -7.83 16.59
N HIS A 108 20.05 -7.71 16.07
CA HIS A 108 21.00 -8.80 15.85
C HIS A 108 20.51 -9.95 14.92
N CYS A 109 19.58 -9.66 13.99
CA CYS A 109 19.03 -10.62 13.02
C CYS A 109 19.91 -10.71 11.75
N TYR A 110 21.13 -11.23 11.89
CA TYR A 110 22.13 -11.21 10.81
C TYR A 110 21.85 -12.18 9.66
N LEU A 111 21.18 -13.30 9.94
CA LEU A 111 20.88 -14.31 8.93
C LEU A 111 19.88 -13.75 7.90
N GLU A 112 18.82 -13.09 8.37
CA GLU A 112 17.82 -12.45 7.54
C GLU A 112 18.43 -11.34 6.69
N ILE A 113 19.34 -10.55 7.26
CA ILE A 113 20.09 -9.51 6.51
C ILE A 113 20.90 -10.14 5.38
N LEU A 114 21.66 -11.21 5.67
CA LEU A 114 22.47 -11.89 4.68
C LEU A 114 21.61 -12.42 3.52
N ILE A 115 20.50 -13.10 3.84
CA ILE A 115 19.57 -13.60 2.82
C ILE A 115 18.99 -12.43 2.00
N LEU A 116 18.51 -11.37 2.66
CA LEU A 116 17.93 -10.23 1.96
C LEU A 116 18.94 -9.53 1.05
N LEU A 117 20.19 -9.35 1.48
CA LEU A 117 21.25 -8.78 0.65
C LEU A 117 21.52 -9.64 -0.58
N LEU A 118 21.59 -10.96 -0.42
CA LEU A 118 21.76 -11.90 -1.53
C LEU A 118 20.58 -11.82 -2.51
N LEU A 119 19.35 -11.83 -2.00
CA LEU A 119 18.14 -11.69 -2.81
C LEU A 119 18.13 -10.35 -3.57
N SER A 120 18.40 -9.24 -2.87
CA SER A 120 18.33 -7.88 -3.41
C SER A 120 19.42 -7.58 -4.44
N CYS A 121 20.64 -8.06 -4.22
CA CYS A 121 21.78 -7.76 -5.08
C CYS A 121 21.89 -8.71 -6.28
N PHE A 122 21.44 -9.96 -6.14
CA PHE A 122 21.57 -10.95 -7.20
C PHE A 122 20.25 -11.28 -7.86
N LEU A 123 19.27 -11.83 -7.13
CA LEU A 123 18.06 -12.38 -7.75
C LEU A 123 17.14 -11.30 -8.33
N PHE A 124 16.77 -10.29 -7.54
CA PHE A 124 15.81 -9.26 -7.97
C PHE A 124 16.36 -8.26 -9.00
N VAL A 125 17.68 -8.29 -9.28
CA VAL A 125 18.29 -7.51 -10.37
C VAL A 125 17.96 -8.10 -11.73
N PHE A 126 17.91 -9.43 -11.83
CA PHE A 126 17.69 -10.14 -13.10
C PHE A 126 16.23 -10.46 -13.37
N ILE A 127 15.41 -10.57 -12.31
CA ILE A 127 14.00 -10.92 -12.44
C ILE A 127 13.15 -9.68 -12.68
N SER A 128 12.26 -9.76 -13.67
CA SER A 128 11.21 -8.78 -13.89
C SER A 128 9.83 -9.46 -13.86
N PHE A 129 8.97 -9.03 -12.96
CA PHE A 129 7.60 -9.55 -12.84
C PHE A 129 6.67 -8.71 -13.71
N LYS A 130 5.92 -9.37 -14.61
CA LYS A 130 4.76 -8.73 -15.22
C LYS A 130 3.60 -8.87 -14.23
N LYS A 131 2.99 -7.75 -13.84
CA LYS A 131 1.70 -7.79 -13.14
C LYS A 131 0.67 -8.41 -14.10
N CYS A 132 0.44 -9.71 -13.98
CA CYS A 132 -0.52 -10.47 -14.79
C CYS A 132 -1.84 -10.65 -14.05
N TYR A 133 -2.32 -9.62 -13.34
CA TYR A 133 -3.65 -9.64 -12.73
C TYR A 133 -4.59 -8.84 -13.62
N ASN A 134 -5.17 -9.50 -14.63
CA ASN A 134 -6.27 -8.93 -15.43
C ASN A 134 -7.63 -9.54 -15.04
N THR A 135 -7.68 -10.24 -13.92
CA THR A 135 -8.90 -10.80 -13.37
C THR A 135 -9.59 -9.73 -12.54
N THR A 136 -10.80 -9.35 -12.97
CA THR A 136 -11.64 -8.47 -12.18
C THR A 136 -12.29 -9.28 -11.07
N ILE A 137 -12.01 -8.90 -9.82
CA ILE A 137 -12.63 -9.55 -8.67
C ILE A 137 -14.12 -9.22 -8.70
N PRO A 138 -15.02 -10.24 -8.66
CA PRO A 138 -16.45 -9.99 -8.62
C PRO A 138 -16.79 -9.22 -7.35
N THR A 139 -17.66 -8.22 -7.49
CA THR A 139 -18.09 -7.35 -6.39
C THR A 139 -19.58 -7.52 -6.18
N PRO A 140 -20.05 -7.67 -4.93
CA PRO A 140 -21.50 -7.79 -4.65
C PRO A 140 -22.24 -6.45 -4.78
N PHE A 141 -21.53 -5.37 -5.10
CA PHE A 141 -22.08 -4.01 -5.18
C PHE A 141 -22.66 -3.70 -6.55
N SER A 142 -23.61 -2.76 -6.59
CA SER A 142 -24.22 -2.28 -7.82
C SER A 142 -23.19 -1.68 -8.78
N LYS A 143 -23.47 -1.76 -10.08
CA LYS A 143 -22.63 -1.15 -11.13
C LYS A 143 -22.59 0.38 -11.01
N ASN A 144 -23.68 0.97 -10.53
CA ASN A 144 -23.81 2.41 -10.26
C ASN A 144 -24.19 2.64 -8.80
N PRO A 145 -23.55 3.58 -8.10
CA PRO A 145 -22.32 4.29 -8.48
C PRO A 145 -21.10 3.37 -8.43
N PHE A 146 -20.14 3.60 -9.32
CA PHE A 146 -18.98 2.73 -9.53
C PHE A 146 -17.85 3.00 -8.52
N GLU A 147 -17.86 4.15 -7.82
CA GLU A 147 -16.85 4.51 -6.80
C GLU A 147 -16.68 3.42 -5.76
N PHE A 148 -17.79 2.87 -5.26
CA PHE A 148 -17.75 1.84 -4.23
C PHE A 148 -17.13 0.55 -4.76
N SER A 149 -17.52 0.12 -5.96
CA SER A 149 -16.97 -1.08 -6.62
C SER A 149 -15.48 -0.93 -6.95
N ILE A 150 -15.06 0.23 -7.47
CA ILE A 150 -13.65 0.52 -7.77
C ILE A 150 -12.83 0.62 -6.49
N GLY A 151 -13.33 1.35 -5.51
CA GLY A 151 -12.71 1.54 -4.21
C GLY A 151 -12.51 0.22 -3.47
N PHE A 152 -13.57 -0.60 -3.40
CA PHE A 152 -13.52 -1.94 -2.82
C PHE A 152 -12.43 -2.80 -3.47
N ARG A 153 -12.35 -2.84 -4.81
CA ARG A 153 -11.30 -3.62 -5.51
C ARG A 153 -9.90 -3.12 -5.20
N LYS A 154 -9.70 -1.79 -5.14
CA LYS A 154 -8.40 -1.18 -4.83
C LYS A 154 -7.94 -1.47 -3.40
N LYS A 155 -8.88 -1.50 -2.43
CA LYS A 155 -8.58 -1.71 -1.01
C LYS A 155 -9.03 -3.08 -0.51
N ILE A 156 -9.20 -4.07 -1.38
CA ILE A 156 -9.81 -5.35 -0.99
C ILE A 156 -9.06 -6.05 0.16
N TRP A 157 -7.74 -5.89 0.20
CA TRP A 157 -6.86 -6.45 1.24
C TRP A 157 -7.07 -5.88 2.64
N THR A 158 -7.75 -4.74 2.79
CA THR A 158 -8.07 -4.21 4.12
C THR A 158 -9.22 -4.97 4.79
N TYR A 159 -10.08 -5.66 4.04
CA TYR A 159 -11.23 -6.37 4.60
C TYR A 159 -10.88 -7.67 5.34
N PRO A 160 -9.98 -8.54 4.81
CA PRO A 160 -9.45 -9.66 5.59
C PRO A 160 -8.81 -9.24 6.92
N LEU A 161 -8.17 -8.06 6.96
CA LEU A 161 -7.61 -7.52 8.20
C LEU A 161 -8.72 -7.24 9.24
N PHE A 162 -9.82 -6.61 8.84
CA PHE A 162 -10.95 -6.37 9.76
C PHE A 162 -11.68 -7.65 10.17
N LEU A 163 -11.80 -8.63 9.27
CA LEU A 163 -12.28 -9.98 9.63
C LEU A 163 -11.41 -10.63 10.70
N PHE A 164 -10.08 -10.57 10.54
CA PHE A 164 -9.14 -11.07 11.53
C PHE A 164 -9.30 -10.36 12.88
N LEU A 165 -9.44 -9.03 12.88
CA LEU A 165 -9.67 -8.26 14.10
C LEU A 165 -10.99 -8.63 14.79
N ALA A 166 -12.07 -8.86 14.04
CA ALA A 166 -13.35 -9.31 14.59
C ALA A 166 -13.23 -10.68 15.28
N ILE A 167 -12.57 -11.65 14.64
CA ILE A 167 -12.33 -12.98 15.22
C ILE A 167 -11.48 -12.89 16.49
N MET A 168 -10.44 -12.05 16.48
CA MET A 168 -9.60 -11.83 17.66
C MET A 168 -10.35 -11.13 18.79
N ALA A 169 -11.26 -10.20 18.47
CA ALA A 169 -12.11 -9.55 19.44
C ALA A 169 -12.99 -10.55 20.19
N MET A 170 -13.58 -11.52 19.48
CA MET A 170 -14.33 -12.61 20.12
C MET A 170 -13.45 -13.48 21.01
N LYS A 171 -12.29 -13.93 20.50
CA LYS A 171 -11.38 -14.81 21.25
C LYS A 171 -10.89 -14.18 22.55
N VAL A 172 -10.66 -12.86 22.56
CA VAL A 172 -10.16 -12.11 23.71
C VAL A 172 -11.32 -11.54 24.56
N GLY A 173 -12.57 -11.64 24.09
CA GLY A 173 -13.73 -11.04 24.75
C GLY A 173 -13.68 -9.50 24.80
N ASN A 174 -13.01 -8.86 23.83
CA ASN A 174 -12.77 -7.42 23.83
C ASN A 174 -13.76 -6.68 22.92
N LEU A 175 -14.78 -6.07 23.53
CA LEU A 175 -15.80 -5.30 22.82
C LEU A 175 -15.23 -4.11 22.05
N ASN A 176 -14.23 -3.41 22.59
CA ASN A 176 -13.63 -2.26 21.92
C ASN A 176 -12.97 -2.68 20.59
N LEU A 177 -12.31 -3.84 20.58
CA LEU A 177 -11.70 -4.39 19.37
C LEU A 177 -12.77 -4.78 18.33
N GLY A 178 -13.91 -5.31 18.79
CA GLY A 178 -15.06 -5.64 17.93
C GLY A 178 -15.70 -4.40 17.30
N ILE A 179 -15.85 -3.32 18.07
CA ILE A 179 -16.33 -2.02 17.57
C ILE A 179 -15.37 -1.47 16.49
N VAL A 180 -14.06 -1.56 16.73
CA VAL A 180 -13.06 -1.12 15.73
C VAL A 180 -13.14 -1.98 14.47
N ALA A 181 -13.30 -3.29 14.62
CA ALA A 181 -13.41 -4.22 13.49
C ALA A 181 -14.65 -3.96 12.62
N THR A 182 -15.75 -3.50 13.21
CA THR A 182 -17.02 -3.22 12.51
C THR A 182 -17.07 -1.82 11.91
N ILE A 183 -16.58 -0.79 12.62
CA ILE A 183 -16.57 0.61 12.14
C ILE A 183 -15.46 0.85 11.12
N GLY A 184 -14.28 0.25 11.30
CA GLY A 184 -13.12 0.45 10.43
C GLY A 184 -13.39 0.28 8.93
N PRO A 185 -14.08 -0.78 8.48
CA PRO A 185 -14.47 -0.95 7.07
C PRO A 185 -15.35 0.19 6.53
N ILE A 186 -16.23 0.76 7.36
CA ILE A 186 -17.07 1.91 7.01
C ILE A 186 -16.18 3.13 6.77
N VAL A 187 -15.22 3.38 7.67
CA VAL A 187 -14.24 4.48 7.52
C VAL A 187 -13.42 4.31 6.25
N VAL A 188 -12.95 3.09 5.96
CA VAL A 188 -12.24 2.80 4.71
C VAL A 188 -13.12 3.07 3.50
N SER A 189 -14.41 2.75 3.55
CA SER A 189 -15.32 2.98 2.42
C SER A 189 -15.53 4.45 2.08
N TYR A 190 -15.47 5.37 3.05
CA TYR A 190 -15.54 6.81 2.77
C TYR A 190 -14.38 7.31 1.92
N SER A 191 -13.20 6.70 2.07
CA SER A 191 -12.03 7.06 1.27
C SER A 191 -12.19 6.74 -0.22
N TYR A 192 -13.23 5.99 -0.62
CA TYR A 192 -13.52 5.68 -2.03
C TYR A 192 -14.02 6.90 -2.81
N TYR A 193 -14.66 7.83 -2.10
CA TYR A 193 -15.23 9.05 -2.68
C TYR A 193 -14.24 10.22 -2.72
N LEU A 194 -13.00 10.02 -2.26
CA LEU A 194 -11.93 11.04 -2.39
C LEU A 194 -11.43 11.20 -3.82
N MET A 195 -11.68 10.20 -4.68
CA MET A 195 -11.34 10.30 -6.10
C MET A 195 -12.43 11.06 -6.83
N MET A 196 -12.07 12.19 -7.44
CA MET A 196 -12.98 12.90 -8.35
C MET A 196 -13.26 12.05 -9.60
N GLU A 197 -14.53 11.96 -9.95
CA GLU A 197 -14.98 11.29 -11.16
C GLU A 197 -14.83 12.19 -12.37
N PRO A 198 -14.58 11.62 -13.57
CA PRO A 198 -14.62 12.40 -14.79
C PRO A 198 -16.06 12.80 -15.16
N ASP A 199 -16.20 13.99 -15.74
CA ASP A 199 -17.48 14.68 -15.94
C ASP A 199 -18.53 13.86 -16.74
N TYR A 200 -18.09 13.01 -17.66
CA TYR A 200 -18.98 12.19 -18.46
C TYR A 200 -19.85 11.24 -17.62
N PHE A 201 -19.38 10.79 -16.45
CA PHE A 201 -20.18 9.94 -15.56
C PHE A 201 -21.32 10.71 -14.89
N ILE A 202 -21.12 12.00 -14.63
CA ILE A 202 -22.14 12.88 -14.06
C ILE A 202 -23.25 13.07 -15.10
N TRP A 203 -22.89 13.23 -16.38
CA TRP A 203 -23.82 13.51 -17.47
C TRP A 203 -24.69 12.32 -17.88
N ILE A 204 -24.32 11.09 -17.53
CA ILE A 204 -25.16 9.89 -17.77
C ILE A 204 -26.43 9.94 -16.90
N HIS A 205 -26.39 10.63 -15.77
CA HIS A 205 -27.51 10.71 -14.86
C HIS A 205 -28.42 11.89 -15.17
N GLN A 206 -29.72 11.63 -15.30
CA GLN A 206 -30.76 12.65 -15.48
C GLN A 206 -31.18 13.30 -14.15
N PHE A 207 -30.25 13.48 -13.21
CA PHE A 207 -30.52 14.05 -11.89
C PHE A 207 -30.16 15.52 -11.82
N SER A 208 -30.91 16.31 -11.06
CA SER A 208 -30.42 17.62 -10.62
C SER A 208 -29.21 17.45 -9.67
N SER A 209 -28.37 18.47 -9.53
CA SER A 209 -27.14 18.38 -8.72
C SER A 209 -27.41 17.96 -7.26
N LYS A 210 -28.51 18.42 -6.66
CA LYS A 210 -28.90 18.07 -5.28
C LYS A 210 -29.37 16.62 -5.19
N GLU A 211 -30.14 16.15 -6.16
CA GLU A 211 -30.62 14.76 -6.21
C GLU A 211 -29.47 13.78 -6.44
N PHE A 212 -28.52 14.14 -7.30
CA PHE A 212 -27.33 13.34 -7.54
C PHE A 212 -26.49 13.15 -6.27
N LEU A 213 -26.28 14.23 -5.50
CA LEU A 213 -25.57 14.15 -4.23
C LEU A 213 -26.31 13.27 -3.22
N LYS A 214 -27.63 13.42 -3.09
CA LYS A 214 -28.46 12.56 -2.23
C LYS A 214 -28.38 11.09 -2.65
N TYR A 215 -28.44 10.81 -3.95
CA TYR A 215 -28.30 9.48 -4.51
C TYR A 215 -26.94 8.86 -4.15
N LYS A 216 -25.83 9.61 -4.28
CA LYS A 216 -24.51 9.13 -3.89
C LYS A 216 -24.40 8.84 -2.40
N ILE A 217 -24.87 9.74 -1.54
CA ILE A 217 -24.85 9.56 -0.09
C ILE A 217 -25.65 8.30 0.29
N TYR A 218 -26.84 8.14 -0.28
CA TYR A 218 -27.67 6.97 -0.04
C TYR A 218 -26.97 5.66 -0.44
N GLN A 219 -26.35 5.62 -1.62
CA GLN A 219 -25.64 4.44 -2.10
C GLN A 219 -24.37 4.15 -1.29
N ALA A 220 -23.65 5.18 -0.86
CA ALA A 220 -22.49 5.04 0.03
C ALA A 220 -22.89 4.40 1.36
N ILE A 221 -23.96 4.88 1.99
CA ILE A 221 -24.47 4.33 3.25
C ILE A 221 -24.95 2.88 3.05
N LYS A 222 -25.74 2.62 2.01
CA LYS A 222 -26.25 1.27 1.71
C LYS A 222 -25.11 0.25 1.53
N ASN A 223 -24.12 0.58 0.71
CA ASN A 223 -23.03 -0.34 0.39
C ASN A 223 -22.03 -0.51 1.56
N SER A 224 -21.77 0.55 2.32
CA SER A 224 -20.93 0.48 3.52
C SER A 224 -21.57 -0.39 4.62
N LEU A 225 -22.88 -0.26 4.82
CA LEU A 225 -23.64 -1.10 5.74
C LEU A 225 -23.67 -2.57 5.29
N LEU A 226 -23.90 -2.84 4.01
CA LEU A 226 -23.89 -4.21 3.47
C LEU A 226 -22.55 -4.90 3.77
N LEU A 227 -21.46 -4.15 3.67
CA LEU A 227 -20.13 -4.67 3.95
C LEU A 227 -19.86 -4.88 5.46
N SER A 228 -20.37 -4.00 6.33
CA SER A 228 -20.24 -4.18 7.78
C SER A 228 -21.16 -5.25 8.35
N ILE A 229 -22.29 -5.58 7.70
CA ILE A 229 -23.22 -6.63 8.15
C ILE A 229 -22.54 -8.00 8.21
N ILE A 230 -21.72 -8.34 7.21
CA ILE A 230 -20.97 -9.61 7.19
C ILE A 230 -20.05 -9.72 8.43
N LEU A 231 -19.49 -8.59 8.88
CA LEU A 231 -18.62 -8.51 10.04
C LEU A 231 -19.40 -8.51 11.36
N LEU A 232 -20.56 -7.85 11.41
CA LEU A 232 -21.48 -7.90 12.55
C LEU A 232 -21.98 -9.33 12.81
N LEU A 233 -22.30 -10.08 11.76
CA LEU A 233 -22.69 -11.50 11.90
C LEU A 233 -21.55 -12.39 12.41
N SER A 234 -20.30 -11.94 12.33
CA SER A 234 -19.14 -12.69 12.79
C SER A 234 -18.76 -12.43 14.24
N ILE A 235 -19.45 -11.52 14.94
CA ILE A 235 -19.20 -11.13 16.34
C ILE A 235 -20.37 -11.61 17.20
#